data_AF-A0A2Z6NTB2-F1
#
_entry.id   AF-A0A2Z6NTB2-F1
#
_cell.length_a   1.000
_cell.length_b   1.000
_cell.length_c   1.000
_cell.angle_alpha   90.00
_cell.angle_beta   90.00
_cell.angle_gamma   90.00
#
_symmetry.space_group_name_H-M   'P 1'
#
loop_
_entity.id
_entity.type
_entity.pdbx_description
1 polymer ?
#
loop_
_entity_poly.entity_id
_entity_poly.type
_entity_poly.pdbx_seq_one_letter_code
_entity_poly.pdbx_strand_id
1 'polypeptide(L)'
;MGRGKFKSKPTGRRQFSTQEDLLAGTSTRPRTFRQKEAENEEEPEVVSGDESGEESDGETKKKKGTQGIIEIENPNLVKPKNLKARDVDVEKTTELSRQRLALIRQQRAEAAKKRDEEKAGKL
;
A
#
# COMPACT_ATOMS: atom_id res chain seq x y z
N MET A 1 -39.81 -12.53 -43.73
CA MET A 1 -39.22 -11.99 -42.47
C MET A 1 -37.70 -12.07 -42.55
N GLY A 2 -37.03 -11.04 -43.09
CA GLY A 2 -35.57 -11.06 -43.24
C GLY A 2 -34.90 -10.72 -41.91
N ARG A 3 -34.33 -11.72 -41.22
CA ARG A 3 -33.50 -11.47 -40.04
C ARG A 3 -32.17 -10.88 -40.52
N GLY A 4 -31.96 -9.58 -40.27
CA GLY A 4 -30.73 -8.88 -40.63
C GLY A 4 -29.49 -9.56 -40.06
N LYS A 5 -28.41 -9.60 -40.84
CA LYS A 5 -27.11 -10.15 -40.43
C LYS A 5 -26.49 -9.22 -39.38
N PHE A 6 -26.51 -9.61 -38.10
CA PHE A 6 -25.85 -8.86 -37.04
C PHE A 6 -24.33 -8.91 -37.25
N LYS A 7 -23.72 -7.78 -37.64
CA LYS A 7 -22.27 -7.63 -37.67
C LYS A 7 -21.82 -7.31 -36.25
N SER A 8 -21.28 -8.30 -35.53
CA SER A 8 -20.67 -8.04 -34.23
C SER A 8 -19.49 -7.09 -34.43
N LYS A 9 -19.44 -6.02 -33.64
CA LYS A 9 -18.27 -5.14 -33.57
C LYS A 9 -17.08 -6.01 -33.12
N PRO A 10 -15.88 -5.83 -33.71
CA PRO A 10 -14.71 -6.55 -33.22
C PRO A 10 -14.53 -6.16 -31.76
N THR A 11 -14.81 -7.12 -30.87
CA THR A 11 -14.59 -6.93 -29.45
C THR A 11 -13.09 -6.80 -29.28
N GLY A 12 -12.64 -5.55 -29.06
CA GLY A 12 -11.23 -5.24 -28.92
C GLY A 12 -10.61 -6.14 -27.86
N ARG A 13 -9.68 -7.01 -28.27
CA ARG A 13 -8.93 -7.84 -27.33
C ARG A 13 -8.14 -6.90 -26.43
N ARG A 14 -8.47 -6.88 -25.14
CA ARG A 14 -7.70 -6.15 -24.14
C ARG A 14 -6.43 -6.93 -23.87
N GLN A 15 -5.29 -6.31 -24.12
CA GLN A 15 -3.99 -6.87 -23.75
C GLN A 15 -3.74 -6.50 -22.29
N PHE A 16 -3.66 -7.51 -21.42
CA PHE A 16 -3.23 -7.33 -20.04
C PHE A 16 -1.74 -7.63 -19.97
N SER A 17 -0.97 -6.77 -19.29
CA SER A 17 0.44 -7.06 -19.05
C SER A 17 0.57 -8.30 -18.16
N THR A 18 1.40 -9.25 -18.56
CA THR A 18 1.75 -10.38 -17.70
C THR A 18 2.80 -9.98 -16.66
N GLN A 19 3.02 -10.81 -15.65
CA GLN A 19 4.05 -10.58 -14.64
C GLN A 19 5.46 -10.58 -15.25
N GLU A 20 5.71 -11.43 -16.25
CA GLU A 20 6.96 -11.47 -17.00
C GLU A 20 7.21 -10.17 -17.77
N ASP A 21 6.18 -9.59 -18.39
CA ASP A 21 6.29 -8.31 -19.12
C ASP A 21 6.57 -7.11 -18.19
N LEU A 22 6.09 -7.18 -16.94
CA LEU A 22 6.35 -6.15 -15.93
C LEU A 22 7.81 -6.17 -15.47
N LEU A 23 8.37 -7.37 -15.29
CA LEU A 23 9.78 -7.58 -14.93
C LEU A 23 10.70 -7.22 -16.09
N ALA A 24 10.36 -7.62 -17.31
CA ALA A 24 11.11 -7.30 -18.52
C ALA A 24 11.00 -5.81 -18.93
N GLY A 25 10.06 -5.05 -18.33
CA GLY A 25 9.88 -3.64 -18.62
C GLY A 25 9.33 -3.34 -20.02
N THR A 26 8.87 -4.37 -20.76
CA THR A 26 8.19 -4.29 -22.06
C THR A 26 6.69 -4.00 -21.92
N SER A 27 6.19 -3.98 -20.69
CA SER A 27 4.80 -3.65 -20.38
C SER A 27 4.35 -2.33 -21.03
N THR A 28 3.14 -2.35 -21.61
CA THR A 28 2.48 -1.19 -22.24
C THR A 28 2.08 -0.09 -21.23
N ARG A 29 2.40 -0.25 -19.95
CA ARG A 29 2.08 0.72 -18.89
C ARG A 29 3.09 1.87 -18.90
N PRO A 30 2.65 3.14 -18.81
CA PRO A 30 3.55 4.28 -18.82
C PRO A 30 4.48 4.25 -17.59
N ARG A 31 5.78 4.47 -17.84
CA ARG A 31 6.82 4.49 -16.79
C ARG A 31 6.59 5.57 -15.72
N THR A 32 5.85 6.63 -16.05
CA THR A 32 5.50 7.74 -15.15
C THR A 32 4.52 7.36 -14.04
N PHE A 33 3.86 6.20 -14.12
CA PHE A 33 2.93 5.72 -13.08
C PHE A 33 3.64 4.91 -11.98
N ARG A 34 4.94 4.60 -12.13
CA ARG A 34 5.74 3.99 -11.05
C ARG A 34 6.17 5.09 -10.08
N GLN A 35 5.35 5.39 -9.09
CA GLN A 35 5.78 6.10 -7.89
C GLN A 35 5.84 5.09 -6.73
N LYS A 36 7.05 4.94 -6.16
CA LYS A 36 7.37 4.52 -4.76
C LYS A 36 7.71 3.06 -4.39
N GLU A 37 8.17 2.19 -5.29
CA GLU A 37 8.68 0.85 -4.86
C GLU A 37 10.03 0.44 -5.49
N ALA A 38 10.96 1.39 -5.65
CA ALA A 38 12.33 1.11 -6.06
C ALA A 38 13.31 2.04 -5.31
N GLU A 39 13.32 1.90 -3.99
CA GLU A 39 14.37 2.43 -3.12
C GLU A 39 15.24 1.23 -2.73
N ASN A 40 16.42 1.09 -3.35
CA ASN A 40 17.67 0.55 -2.78
C ASN A 40 18.67 0.24 -3.91
N GLU A 41 19.43 1.25 -4.36
CA GLU A 41 20.84 1.14 -4.81
C GLU A 41 21.33 2.54 -5.29
N GLU A 42 22.21 3.14 -4.48
CA GLU A 42 23.21 4.20 -4.74
C GLU A 42 22.78 5.66 -5.11
N GLU A 43 23.19 6.62 -4.26
CA GLU A 43 23.02 8.10 -4.37
C GLU A 43 24.09 8.79 -5.27
N PRO A 44 24.26 10.15 -5.42
CA PRO A 44 23.52 11.32 -4.87
C PRO A 44 23.34 12.58 -5.81
N GLU A 45 22.64 13.60 -5.25
CA GLU A 45 22.73 15.06 -5.47
C GLU A 45 21.80 15.85 -6.45
N VAL A 46 21.22 16.91 -5.86
CA VAL A 46 20.80 18.26 -6.36
C VAL A 46 19.65 18.44 -7.37
N VAL A 47 18.51 18.96 -6.91
CA VAL A 47 17.96 20.27 -7.37
C VAL A 47 17.25 20.97 -6.20
N SER A 48 17.76 22.15 -5.89
CA SER A 48 17.32 23.17 -4.94
C SER A 48 16.10 23.98 -5.41
N GLY A 49 15.33 24.50 -4.45
CA GLY A 49 14.62 25.79 -4.57
C GLY A 49 13.09 25.71 -4.59
N ASP A 50 12.45 26.13 -3.49
CA ASP A 50 11.63 27.35 -3.44
C ASP A 50 10.97 27.47 -2.05
N GLU A 51 11.49 28.38 -1.20
CA GLU A 51 10.73 28.92 -0.08
C GLU A 51 9.76 29.95 -0.63
N SER A 52 8.46 29.77 -0.43
CA SER A 52 7.48 30.78 -0.78
C SER A 52 6.33 30.82 0.21
N GLY A 53 6.39 31.85 1.07
CA GLY A 53 5.31 32.81 1.27
C GLY A 53 4.09 32.36 2.06
N GLU A 54 4.05 32.80 3.32
CA GLU A 54 2.86 32.86 4.17
C GLU A 54 1.80 33.85 3.64
N GLU A 55 0.55 33.61 4.05
CA GLU A 55 -0.57 34.56 4.25
C GLU A 55 -1.82 34.53 3.35
N SER A 56 -2.95 34.63 4.07
CA SER A 56 -4.27 35.19 3.73
C SER A 56 -5.15 34.52 2.67
N ASP A 57 -6.30 34.00 3.12
CA ASP A 57 -7.57 34.75 3.18
C ASP A 57 -8.77 33.80 3.02
N GLY A 58 -9.79 34.04 3.86
CA GLY A 58 -10.95 33.18 3.98
C GLY A 58 -11.95 33.42 2.87
N GLU A 59 -11.90 32.64 1.81
CA GLU A 59 -13.01 32.56 0.86
C GLU A 59 -13.28 31.12 0.43
N THR A 60 -14.57 30.79 0.41
CA THR A 60 -15.15 29.47 0.18
C THR A 60 -14.44 28.71 -0.94
N LYS A 61 -13.55 27.78 -0.57
CA LYS A 61 -12.90 26.87 -1.51
C LYS A 61 -13.99 26.03 -2.15
N LYS A 62 -14.37 26.36 -3.40
CA LYS A 62 -15.09 25.45 -4.29
C LYS A 62 -14.19 24.22 -4.43
N LYS A 63 -14.37 23.23 -3.56
CA LYS A 63 -13.59 21.98 -3.57
C LYS A 63 -13.88 21.29 -4.91
N LYS A 64 -12.99 21.47 -5.89
CA LYS A 64 -13.00 20.69 -7.13
C LYS A 64 -12.48 19.31 -6.74
N GLY A 65 -13.40 18.39 -6.49
CA GLY A 65 -13.11 17.10 -5.89
C GLY A 65 -14.40 16.36 -5.52
N THR A 66 -14.24 15.20 -4.90
CA THR A 66 -15.31 14.24 -4.59
C THR A 66 -16.29 14.79 -3.56
N GLN A 67 -17.29 15.52 -4.04
CA GLN A 67 -18.49 15.84 -3.27
C GLN A 67 -19.18 14.51 -2.94
N GLY A 68 -19.18 14.12 -1.66
CA GLY A 68 -19.81 12.88 -1.18
C GLY A 68 -18.89 11.86 -0.49
N ILE A 69 -17.58 12.12 -0.34
CA ILE A 69 -16.75 11.30 0.55
C ILE A 69 -16.98 11.77 1.99
N ILE A 70 -17.45 10.87 2.84
CA ILE A 70 -17.53 11.08 4.28
C ILE A 70 -16.10 11.16 4.81
N GLU A 71 -15.75 12.31 5.40
CA GLU A 71 -14.47 12.51 6.09
C GLU A 71 -14.50 11.70 7.39
N ILE A 72 -14.11 10.42 7.32
CA ILE A 72 -14.00 9.55 8.49
C ILE A 72 -12.70 9.88 9.21
N GLU A 73 -12.80 10.63 10.31
CA GLU A 73 -11.69 10.84 11.22
C GLU A 73 -11.46 9.56 12.03
N ASN A 74 -10.37 8.85 11.72
CA ASN A 74 -9.95 7.71 12.52
C ASN A 74 -9.16 8.25 13.75
N PRO A 75 -9.71 8.16 14.98
CA PRO A 75 -9.04 8.66 16.18
C PRO A 75 -7.74 7.90 16.49
N ASN A 76 -7.55 6.72 15.91
CA ASN A 76 -6.31 5.94 16.02
C ASN A 76 -5.34 6.19 14.85
N LEU A 77 -5.61 7.19 14.00
CA LEU A 77 -4.69 7.58 12.93
C LEU A 77 -3.48 8.30 13.55
N VAL A 78 -2.52 7.51 14.03
CA VAL A 78 -1.24 8.01 14.48
C VAL A 78 -0.54 8.63 13.27
N LYS A 79 -0.51 9.97 13.20
CA LYS A 79 0.25 10.68 12.19
C LYS A 79 1.72 10.25 12.32
N PRO A 80 2.36 9.72 11.25
CA PRO A 80 3.75 9.35 11.33
C PRO A 80 4.57 10.60 11.68
N LYS A 81 5.37 10.51 12.74
CA LYS A 81 6.36 11.53 13.07
C LYS A 81 7.65 11.15 12.37
N ASN A 82 8.27 12.10 11.67
CA ASN A 82 9.59 11.91 11.06
C ASN A 82 10.63 11.84 12.18
N LEU A 83 10.86 10.65 12.73
CA LEU A 83 11.89 10.38 13.72
C LEU A 83 13.18 10.01 12.98
N LYS A 84 14.30 10.61 13.39
CA LYS A 84 15.62 10.25 12.87
C LYS A 84 15.99 8.87 13.39
N ALA A 85 16.68 8.07 12.57
CA ALA A 85 17.07 6.70 12.93
C ALA A 85 17.87 6.61 14.24
N ARG A 86 18.60 7.67 14.61
CA ARG A 86 19.37 7.75 15.87
C ARG A 86 18.50 7.86 17.13
N ASP A 87 17.30 8.41 17.00
CA ASP A 87 16.38 8.68 18.11
C ASP A 87 15.33 7.56 18.28
N VAL A 88 15.42 6.50 17.47
CA VAL A 88 14.54 5.33 17.55
C VAL A 88 15.02 4.43 18.69
N ASP A 89 14.34 4.51 19.83
CA ASP A 89 14.58 3.60 20.95
C ASP A 89 14.05 2.19 20.66
N VAL A 90 14.93 1.30 20.19
CA VAL A 90 14.63 -0.11 19.91
C VAL A 90 14.16 -0.86 21.17
N GLU A 91 14.57 -0.41 22.35
CA GLU A 91 14.19 -1.02 23.63
C GLU A 91 12.82 -0.58 24.14
N LYS A 92 12.31 0.59 23.69
CA LYS A 92 10.97 1.11 24.03
C LYS A 92 9.91 0.48 23.13
N THR A 93 9.84 -0.84 23.11
CA THR A 93 8.65 -1.53 22.63
C THR A 93 7.50 -1.17 23.57
N THR A 94 6.44 -0.54 23.07
CA THR A 94 5.24 -0.20 23.86
C THR A 94 4.80 -1.43 24.65
N GLU A 95 4.59 -1.33 25.96
CA GLU A 95 4.42 -2.50 26.83
C GLU A 95 3.27 -3.44 26.40
N LEU A 96 2.25 -2.88 25.74
CA LEU A 96 1.16 -3.60 25.07
C LEU A 96 1.65 -4.56 23.96
N SER A 97 2.74 -4.22 23.26
CA SER A 97 3.36 -5.07 22.24
C SER A 97 4.03 -6.31 22.84
N ARG A 98 4.68 -6.21 24.02
CA ARG A 98 5.32 -7.36 24.68
C ARG A 98 4.31 -8.40 25.14
N GLN A 99 3.23 -7.94 25.80
CA GLN A 99 2.15 -8.82 26.24
C GLN A 99 1.41 -9.45 25.05
N ARG A 100 1.11 -8.67 24.01
CA ARG A 100 0.49 -9.19 22.78
C ARG A 100 1.39 -10.20 22.06
N LEU A 101 2.71 -9.97 22.03
CA LEU A 101 3.68 -10.92 21.47
C LEU A 101 3.76 -12.21 22.28
N ALA A 102 3.68 -12.14 23.62
CA ALA A 102 3.63 -13.32 24.47
C ALA A 102 2.39 -14.18 24.19
N LEU A 103 1.22 -13.56 24.04
CA LEU A 103 -0.02 -14.25 23.68
C LEU A 103 0.07 -14.90 22.28
N ILE A 104 0.63 -14.20 21.29
CA ILE A 104 0.85 -14.75 19.95
C ILE A 104 1.80 -15.95 20.01
N ARG A 105 2.84 -15.89 20.85
CA ARG A 105 3.79 -16.99 21.02
C ARG A 105 3.13 -18.22 21.65
N GLN A 106 2.26 -18.02 22.65
CA GLN A 106 1.49 -19.10 23.27
C GLN A 106 0.55 -19.76 22.26
N GLN A 107 -0.23 -18.97 21.52
CA GLN A 107 -1.15 -19.48 20.49
C GLN A 107 -0.43 -20.29 19.42
N ARG A 108 0.75 -19.84 18.96
CA ARG A 108 1.58 -20.57 18.00
C ARG A 108 2.09 -21.89 18.57
N ALA A 109 2.52 -21.90 19.83
CA ALA A 109 3.00 -23.12 20.49
C ALA A 109 1.87 -24.15 20.68
N GLU A 110 0.67 -23.71 21.07
CA GLU A 110 -0.50 -24.58 21.18
C GLU A 110 -0.94 -25.13 19.83
N ALA A 111 -0.96 -24.30 18.78
CA ALA A 111 -1.27 -24.73 17.43
C ALA A 111 -0.24 -25.75 16.89
N ALA A 112 1.05 -25.56 17.21
CA ALA A 112 2.10 -26.50 16.85
C ALA A 112 1.91 -27.85 17.55
N LYS A 113 1.63 -27.85 18.86
CA LYS A 113 1.35 -29.07 19.64
C LYS A 113 0.16 -29.84 19.07
N LYS A 114 -0.98 -29.16 18.85
CA LYS A 114 -2.17 -29.79 18.24
C LYS A 114 -1.87 -30.37 16.87
N ARG A 115 -1.07 -29.67 16.04
CA ARG A 115 -0.66 -30.16 14.73
C ARG A 115 0.22 -31.41 14.84
N ASP A 116 1.08 -31.51 15.84
CA ASP A 116 1.93 -32.69 16.04
C ASP A 116 1.14 -33.87 16.62
N GLU A 117 0.16 -33.62 17.50
CA GLU A 117 -0.81 -34.62 17.97
C GLU A 117 -1.67 -35.17 16.81
N GLU A 118 -2.17 -34.31 15.93
CA GLU A 118 -2.93 -34.72 14.73
C GLU A 118 -2.07 -35.53 13.75
N LYS A 119 -0.78 -35.21 13.60
CA LYS A 119 0.15 -36.01 12.79
C LYS A 119 0.43 -37.36 13.43
N ALA A 120 0.58 -37.39 14.76
CA ALA A 120 0.85 -38.61 15.51
C ALA A 120 -0.37 -39.56 15.55
N GLY A 121 -1.59 -39.03 15.59
CA GLY A 121 -2.83 -39.82 15.52
C GLY A 121 -3.29 -40.18 14.10
N LYS A 122 -2.63 -39.67 13.05
CA LYS A 122 -2.85 -40.04 11.64
C LYS A 122 -1.86 -41.11 11.13
N LEU A 123 -0.96 -41.57 11.98
CA LEU A 123 -0.11 -42.76 11.79
C LEU A 123 -0.77 -43.96 12.48
#